data_AF-A0A919HZL3-F1
#
_entry.id   AF-A0A919HZL3-F1
#
_cell.length_a   1.000
_cell.length_b   1.000
_cell.length_c   1.000
_cell.angle_alpha   90.00
_cell.angle_beta   90.00
_cell.angle_gamma   90.00
#
_symmetry.space_group_name_H-M   'P 1'
#
loop_
_entity.id
_entity.type
_entity.pdbx_description
1 polymer ?
#
loop_
_entity_poly.entity_id
_entity_poly.type
_entity_poly.pdbx_seq_one_letter_code
_entity_poly.pdbx_strand_id
1 'polypeptide(L)'
;MVTGGEAVVEAARKHTNKRLIAAGAGNPPVVVDETADLPRAAQAIVKGASFDNNIICADEKVLIVVDSVADELMHLMEGQQAVKLTAAQAEQLQPLLLKNIDERGKGTVSRDWVGRDAGKIAAAIGLQVPAQTRLLFVETPASHPFAVTELMMPVLPVVRVANVEEAIARRCNWKAAATTPRRCTPATSTT
;
A
#
# COMPACT_ATOMS: atom_id res chain seq x y z
N MET A 1 6.90 23.53 11.83
CA MET A 1 6.59 22.11 11.64
C MET A 1 5.37 22.04 10.73
N VAL A 2 5.39 21.21 9.70
CA VAL A 2 4.29 21.03 8.75
C VAL A 2 4.06 19.54 8.51
N THR A 3 2.82 19.09 8.58
CA THR A 3 2.41 17.73 8.25
C THR A 3 1.31 17.81 7.20
N GLY A 4 1.43 17.05 6.12
CA GLY A 4 0.43 17.05 5.06
C GLY A 4 0.93 16.40 3.78
N GLY A 5 0.05 16.32 2.79
CA GLY A 5 0.42 15.82 1.47
C GLY A 5 1.50 16.68 0.80
N GLU A 6 2.11 16.15 -0.25
CA GLU A 6 3.26 16.75 -0.95
C GLU A 6 3.03 18.23 -1.31
N ALA A 7 1.82 18.59 -1.75
CA ALA A 7 1.48 19.97 -2.08
C ALA A 7 1.62 20.95 -0.90
N VAL A 8 1.27 20.52 0.32
CA VAL A 8 1.38 21.34 1.54
C VAL A 8 2.84 21.47 1.97
N VAL A 9 3.59 20.37 1.89
CA VAL A 9 5.03 20.35 2.19
C VAL A 9 5.80 21.25 1.22
N GLU A 10 5.48 21.16 -0.08
CA GLU A 10 6.13 21.96 -1.12
C GLU A 10 5.77 23.44 -1.01
N ALA A 11 4.51 23.77 -0.70
CA ALA A 11 4.12 25.15 -0.40
C ALA A 11 4.91 25.69 0.80
N ALA A 12 5.01 24.93 1.89
CA ALA A 12 5.80 25.33 3.05
C ALA A 12 7.28 25.55 2.70
N ARG A 13 7.86 24.66 1.88
CA ARG A 13 9.26 24.76 1.42
C ARG A 13 9.48 26.01 0.56
N LYS A 14 8.56 26.34 -0.34
CA LYS A 14 8.66 27.52 -1.22
C LYS A 14 8.55 28.85 -0.48
N HIS A 15 7.72 28.91 0.55
CA HIS A 15 7.37 30.17 1.20
C HIS A 15 8.11 30.45 2.50
N THR A 16 8.76 29.45 3.10
CA THR A 16 9.43 29.63 4.40
C THR A 16 10.87 30.12 4.24
N ASN A 17 11.24 31.13 5.04
CA ASN A 17 12.62 31.55 5.26
C ASN A 17 13.15 31.08 6.63
N LYS A 18 12.43 30.15 7.29
CA LYS A 18 12.77 29.58 8.60
C LYS A 18 13.16 28.11 8.46
N ARG A 19 13.77 27.54 9.51
CA ARG A 19 14.02 26.10 9.59
C ARG A 19 12.68 25.34 9.47
N LEU A 20 12.59 24.46 8.48
CA LEU A 20 11.41 23.66 8.18
C LEU A 20 11.62 22.20 8.59
N ILE A 21 10.73 21.72 9.46
CA ILE A 21 10.52 20.28 9.69
C ILE A 21 9.20 19.94 9.01
N ALA A 22 9.25 19.03 8.03
CA ALA A 22 8.10 18.62 7.23
C ALA A 22 7.96 17.10 7.17
N ALA A 23 6.74 16.59 7.27
CA ALA A 23 6.39 15.19 7.06
C ALA A 23 5.41 15.08 5.90
N GLY A 24 5.81 14.35 4.85
CA GLY A 24 5.05 14.14 3.62
C GLY A 24 4.26 12.84 3.60
N ALA A 25 3.64 12.57 2.45
CA ALA A 25 2.91 11.35 2.15
C ALA A 25 3.81 10.10 2.20
N GLY A 26 3.22 8.96 2.57
CA GLY A 26 3.88 7.66 2.61
C GLY A 26 3.45 6.78 1.44
N ASN A 27 4.02 5.58 1.37
CA ASN A 27 3.36 4.41 0.78
C ASN A 27 4.07 3.17 1.34
N PRO A 28 3.92 2.86 2.65
CA PRO A 28 4.77 1.90 3.33
C PRO A 28 4.56 0.47 2.82
N PRO A 29 5.62 -0.18 2.28
CA PRO A 29 5.55 -1.59 1.95
C PRO A 29 5.90 -2.45 3.18
N VAL A 30 5.20 -3.57 3.33
CA VAL A 30 5.57 -4.68 4.21
C VAL A 30 6.10 -5.81 3.34
N VAL A 31 7.25 -6.37 3.71
CA VAL A 31 7.88 -7.51 3.03
C VAL A 31 7.71 -8.74 3.90
N VAL A 32 7.24 -9.84 3.32
CA VAL A 32 7.16 -11.16 3.97
C VAL A 32 7.93 -12.17 3.14
N ASP A 33 8.94 -12.79 3.74
CA ASP A 33 9.72 -13.87 3.14
C ASP A 33 9.33 -15.22 3.74
N GLU A 34 9.93 -16.27 3.20
CA GLU A 34 9.70 -17.66 3.58
C GLU A 34 10.11 -18.02 5.01
N THR A 35 10.83 -17.14 5.72
CA THR A 35 11.28 -17.34 7.11
C THR A 35 10.32 -16.76 8.15
N ALA A 36 9.29 -16.04 7.70
CA ALA A 36 8.34 -15.38 8.57
C ALA A 36 7.40 -16.36 9.31
N ASP A 37 7.02 -15.98 10.54
CA ASP A 37 5.88 -16.56 11.24
C ASP A 37 4.59 -16.09 10.53
N LEU A 38 4.09 -16.88 9.58
CA LEU A 38 2.98 -16.49 8.71
C LEU A 38 1.67 -16.21 9.48
N PRO A 39 1.25 -17.02 10.48
CA PRO A 39 0.07 -16.69 11.28
C PRO A 39 0.18 -15.34 11.98
N ARG A 40 1.33 -15.06 12.60
CA ARG A 40 1.58 -13.77 13.24
C ARG A 40 1.66 -12.63 12.24
N ALA A 41 2.31 -12.86 11.10
CA ALA A 41 2.43 -11.87 10.03
C ALA A 41 1.06 -11.49 9.48
N ALA A 42 0.21 -12.48 9.14
CA ALA A 42 -1.16 -12.25 8.68
C ALA A 42 -1.97 -11.41 9.68
N GLN A 43 -1.94 -11.78 10.96
CA GLN A 43 -2.64 -11.02 12.01
C GLN A 43 -2.12 -9.58 12.11
N ALA A 44 -0.80 -9.39 12.11
CA ALA A 44 -0.18 -8.07 12.22
C ALA A 44 -0.50 -7.18 11.02
N ILE A 45 -0.37 -7.72 9.80
CA ILE A 45 -0.65 -7.02 8.54
C ILE A 45 -2.11 -6.60 8.50
N VAL A 46 -3.05 -7.49 8.77
CA VAL A 46 -4.47 -7.12 8.71
C VAL A 46 -4.80 -6.09 9.80
N LYS A 47 -4.25 -6.24 11.01
CA LYS A 47 -4.45 -5.28 12.08
C LYS A 47 -3.90 -3.90 11.76
N GLY A 48 -2.70 -3.81 11.18
CA GLY A 48 -2.03 -2.56 10.81
C GLY A 48 -2.66 -1.91 9.59
N ALA A 49 -2.83 -2.66 8.49
CA ALA A 49 -3.40 -2.13 7.25
C ALA A 49 -4.86 -1.67 7.41
N SER A 50 -5.62 -2.23 8.37
CA SER A 50 -6.99 -1.80 8.69
C SER A 50 -7.10 -0.89 9.91
N PHE A 51 -5.99 -0.44 10.49
CA PHE A 51 -6.02 0.49 11.61
C PHE A 51 -6.52 1.85 11.12
N ASP A 52 -7.49 2.43 11.82
CA ASP A 52 -8.14 3.70 11.46
C ASP A 52 -8.47 3.82 9.94
N ASN A 53 -8.94 2.70 9.36
CA ASN A 53 -9.24 2.58 7.93
C ASN A 53 -8.08 3.02 7.00
N ASN A 54 -6.84 2.69 7.38
CA ASN A 54 -5.59 2.93 6.65
C ASN A 54 -5.18 4.41 6.51
N ILE A 55 -5.77 5.31 7.31
CA ILE A 55 -5.48 6.75 7.22
C ILE A 55 -4.08 7.06 7.77
N ILE A 56 -3.53 6.24 8.67
CA ILE A 56 -2.27 6.54 9.31
C ILE A 56 -1.12 6.34 8.31
N CYS A 57 -0.21 7.31 8.26
CA CYS A 57 0.88 7.33 7.29
C CYS A 57 1.83 6.14 7.40
N ALA A 58 1.90 5.52 8.59
CA ALA A 58 2.74 4.36 8.88
C ALA A 58 2.05 3.01 8.60
N ASP A 59 0.74 2.99 8.38
CA ASP A 59 0.02 1.75 8.08
C ASP A 59 0.54 1.14 6.79
N GLU A 60 0.49 -0.20 6.72
CA GLU A 60 0.86 -0.96 5.54
C GLU A 60 -0.05 -0.61 4.36
N LYS A 61 0.56 -0.30 3.22
CA LYS A 61 -0.14 0.10 1.99
C LYS A 61 0.19 -0.77 0.78
N VAL A 62 1.26 -1.55 0.88
CA VAL A 62 1.60 -2.57 -0.11
C VAL A 62 2.16 -3.79 0.62
N LEU A 63 1.62 -4.97 0.36
CA LEU A 63 2.24 -6.22 0.80
C LEU A 63 3.08 -6.78 -0.35
N ILE A 64 4.36 -7.03 -0.09
CA ILE A 64 5.27 -7.71 -1.00
C ILE A 64 5.61 -9.06 -0.36
N VAL A 65 5.32 -10.16 -1.05
CA VAL A 65 5.46 -11.50 -0.48
C VAL A 65 6.18 -12.44 -1.43
N VAL A 66 7.10 -13.25 -0.89
CA VAL A 66 7.81 -14.28 -1.65
C VAL A 66 6.82 -15.37 -2.08
N ASP A 67 6.92 -15.79 -3.34
CA ASP A 67 6.02 -16.73 -4.00
C ASP A 67 5.74 -17.99 -3.19
N SER A 68 6.78 -18.58 -2.60
CA SER A 68 6.71 -19.83 -1.83
C SER A 68 5.75 -19.79 -0.63
N VAL A 69 5.43 -18.60 -0.09
CA VAL A 69 4.55 -18.42 1.07
C VAL A 69 3.33 -17.54 0.82
N ALA A 70 3.18 -17.01 -0.39
CA ALA A 70 2.16 -16.01 -0.70
C ALA A 70 0.73 -16.55 -0.58
N ASP A 71 0.48 -17.77 -1.05
CA ASP A 71 -0.86 -18.38 -1.00
C ASP A 71 -1.29 -18.71 0.43
N GLU A 72 -0.38 -19.26 1.24
CA GLU A 72 -0.63 -19.54 2.65
C GLU A 72 -0.86 -18.24 3.45
N LEU A 73 -0.04 -17.22 3.22
CA LEU A 73 -0.21 -15.93 3.88
C LEU A 73 -1.58 -15.31 3.55
N MET A 74 -1.97 -15.29 2.27
CA MET A 74 -3.27 -14.76 1.85
C MET A 74 -4.43 -15.53 2.49
N HIS A 75 -4.32 -16.87 2.55
CA HIS A 75 -5.32 -17.69 3.21
C HIS A 75 -5.45 -17.37 4.71
N LEU A 76 -4.31 -17.21 5.41
CA LEU A 76 -4.29 -16.83 6.82
C LEU A 76 -4.88 -15.43 7.06
N MET A 77 -4.66 -14.49 6.12
CA MET A 77 -5.26 -13.15 6.18
C MET A 77 -6.79 -13.19 6.09
N GLU A 78 -7.36 -14.08 5.27
CA GLU A 78 -8.83 -14.27 5.21
C GLU A 78 -9.40 -14.71 6.56
N GLY A 79 -8.63 -15.48 7.34
CA GLY A 79 -8.95 -15.84 8.72
C GLY A 79 -8.88 -14.66 9.72
N GLN A 80 -8.35 -13.50 9.33
CA GLN A 80 -8.14 -12.32 10.17
C GLN A 80 -9.08 -11.15 9.81
N GLN A 81 -10.30 -11.43 9.35
CA GLN A 81 -11.29 -10.42 8.93
C GLN A 81 -10.88 -9.63 7.67
N ALA A 82 -10.01 -10.20 6.84
CA ALA A 82 -9.72 -9.68 5.51
C ALA A 82 -10.50 -10.44 4.45
N VAL A 83 -10.78 -9.81 3.31
CA VAL A 83 -11.44 -10.46 2.17
C VAL A 83 -10.58 -10.28 0.92
N LYS A 84 -10.28 -11.40 0.25
CA LYS A 84 -9.58 -11.40 -1.03
C LYS A 84 -10.53 -10.95 -2.13
N LEU A 85 -10.17 -9.91 -2.86
CA LEU A 85 -10.84 -9.49 -4.07
C LEU A 85 -10.27 -10.22 -5.29
N THR A 86 -11.11 -10.43 -6.29
CA THR A 86 -10.65 -10.82 -7.62
C THR A 86 -10.08 -9.63 -8.38
N ALA A 87 -9.28 -9.89 -9.41
CA ALA A 87 -8.77 -8.85 -10.30
C ALA A 87 -9.92 -8.02 -10.91
N ALA A 88 -11.00 -8.66 -11.34
CA ALA A 88 -12.17 -7.99 -11.91
C ALA A 88 -12.86 -7.06 -10.89
N GLN A 89 -12.95 -7.45 -9.61
CA GLN A 89 -13.49 -6.59 -8.56
C GLN A 89 -12.59 -5.38 -8.28
N ALA A 90 -11.26 -5.57 -8.32
CA ALA A 90 -10.32 -4.46 -8.19
C ALA A 90 -10.42 -3.48 -9.37
N GLU A 91 -10.60 -3.98 -10.61
CA GLU A 91 -10.84 -3.15 -11.78
C GLU A 91 -12.12 -2.31 -11.67
N GLN A 92 -13.20 -2.88 -11.11
CA GLN A 92 -14.44 -2.16 -10.84
C GLN A 92 -14.26 -1.08 -9.75
N LEU A 93 -13.45 -1.34 -8.72
CA LEU A 93 -13.16 -0.38 -7.66
C LEU A 93 -12.23 0.75 -8.11
N GLN A 94 -11.26 0.45 -8.97
CA GLN A 94 -10.22 1.40 -9.38
C GLN A 94 -10.75 2.80 -9.77
N PRO A 95 -11.73 2.94 -10.69
CA PRO A 95 -12.22 4.26 -11.10
C PRO A 95 -12.99 5.01 -9.99
N LEU A 96 -13.46 4.32 -8.96
CA LEU A 96 -14.13 4.94 -7.81
C LEU A 96 -13.09 5.52 -6.84
N LEU A 97 -12.01 4.77 -6.58
CA LEU A 97 -11.01 5.08 -5.58
C LEU A 97 -9.90 6.02 -6.12
N LEU A 98 -9.57 5.88 -7.41
CA LEU A 98 -8.50 6.63 -8.07
C LEU A 98 -9.00 7.32 -9.34
N LYS A 99 -8.53 8.55 -9.56
CA LYS A 99 -8.80 9.38 -10.75
C LYS A 99 -7.48 9.84 -11.37
N ASN A 100 -7.49 10.26 -12.64
CA ASN A 100 -6.32 10.87 -13.31
C ASN A 100 -5.03 10.03 -13.17
N ILE A 101 -5.11 8.74 -13.49
CA ILE A 101 -3.97 7.81 -13.41
C ILE A 101 -2.98 8.15 -14.53
N ASP A 102 -1.71 8.35 -14.18
CA ASP A 102 -0.64 8.64 -15.13
C ASP A 102 -0.02 7.35 -15.74
N GLU A 103 0.92 7.52 -16.67
CA GLU A 103 1.62 6.40 -17.34
C GLU A 103 2.42 5.50 -16.37
N ARG A 104 2.69 5.97 -15.16
CA ARG A 104 3.39 5.23 -14.11
C ARG A 104 2.42 4.54 -13.14
N GLY A 105 1.12 4.62 -13.39
CA GLY A 105 0.06 4.07 -12.54
C GLY A 105 -0.27 4.93 -11.32
N LYS A 106 0.33 6.11 -11.16
CA LYS A 106 0.05 6.99 -10.03
C LYS A 106 -1.24 7.77 -10.29
N GLY A 107 -2.20 7.64 -9.38
CA GLY A 107 -3.50 8.33 -9.45
C GLY A 107 -3.68 9.41 -8.40
N THR A 108 -4.72 10.22 -8.61
CA THR A 108 -5.30 11.10 -7.60
C THR A 108 -6.34 10.33 -6.79
N VAL A 109 -6.15 10.28 -5.48
CA VAL A 109 -7.08 9.62 -4.56
C VAL A 109 -8.43 10.35 -4.51
N SER A 110 -9.51 9.59 -4.55
CA SER A 110 -10.87 10.10 -4.35
C SER A 110 -11.15 10.34 -2.87
N ARG A 111 -11.31 11.62 -2.49
CA ARG A 111 -11.56 12.06 -1.10
C ARG A 111 -12.82 11.46 -0.47
N ASP A 112 -13.81 11.09 -1.28
CA ASP A 112 -15.06 10.52 -0.80
C ASP A 112 -14.87 9.14 -0.14
N TRP A 113 -13.79 8.46 -0.52
CA TRP A 113 -13.48 7.09 -0.13
C TRP A 113 -12.36 6.97 0.91
N VAL A 114 -11.57 8.03 1.15
CA VAL A 114 -10.50 8.02 2.15
C VAL A 114 -11.07 7.69 3.54
N GLY A 115 -10.45 6.72 4.22
CA GLY A 115 -10.85 6.31 5.56
C GLY A 115 -12.24 5.66 5.67
N ARG A 116 -12.86 5.25 4.56
CA ARG A 116 -14.12 4.51 4.58
C ARG A 116 -13.91 3.05 4.94
N ASP A 117 -14.90 2.46 5.61
CA ASP A 117 -14.86 1.05 5.98
C ASP A 117 -14.77 0.13 4.76
N ALA A 118 -14.04 -0.97 4.90
CA ALA A 118 -13.87 -1.99 3.86
C ALA A 118 -15.21 -2.49 3.29
N GLY A 119 -16.20 -2.73 4.16
CA GLY A 119 -17.54 -3.14 3.74
C GLY A 119 -18.27 -2.10 2.87
N LYS A 120 -18.06 -0.80 3.16
CA LYS A 120 -18.65 0.28 2.35
C LYS A 120 -17.99 0.38 0.98
N ILE A 121 -16.67 0.18 0.92
CA ILE A 121 -15.92 0.13 -0.34
C ILE A 121 -16.39 -1.06 -1.19
N ALA A 122 -16.48 -2.26 -0.61
CA ALA A 122 -16.99 -3.45 -1.30
C ALA A 122 -18.42 -3.26 -1.83
N ALA A 123 -19.31 -2.68 -1.02
CA ALA A 123 -20.69 -2.42 -1.41
C ALA A 123 -20.82 -1.47 -2.62
N ALA A 124 -19.81 -0.63 -2.88
CA ALA A 124 -19.79 0.30 -4.01
C ALA A 124 -19.81 -0.40 -5.37
N ILE A 125 -19.33 -1.65 -5.44
CA ILE A 125 -19.38 -2.52 -6.62
C ILE A 125 -20.41 -3.65 -6.48
N GLY A 126 -21.29 -3.56 -5.49
CA GLY A 126 -22.29 -4.60 -5.21
C GLY A 126 -21.74 -5.85 -4.53
N LEU A 127 -20.49 -5.84 -4.06
CA LEU A 127 -19.90 -6.96 -3.34
C LEU A 127 -20.37 -6.95 -1.88
N GLN A 128 -20.98 -8.05 -1.45
CA GLN A 128 -21.33 -8.27 -0.05
C GLN A 128 -20.17 -8.98 0.66
N VAL A 129 -19.72 -8.41 1.77
CA VAL A 129 -18.68 -8.98 2.64
C VAL A 129 -19.22 -9.12 4.07
N PRO A 130 -18.64 -9.99 4.91
CA PRO A 130 -19.03 -10.08 6.31
C PRO A 130 -18.96 -8.72 7.02
N ALA A 131 -19.89 -8.44 7.94
CA ALA A 131 -20.00 -7.14 8.61
C ALA A 131 -18.74 -6.76 9.41
N GLN A 132 -18.02 -7.77 9.89
CA GLN A 132 -16.76 -7.60 10.63
C GLN A 132 -15.54 -7.42 9.74
N THR A 133 -15.69 -7.33 8.41
CA THR A 133 -14.56 -7.17 7.46
C THR A 133 -13.85 -5.86 7.72
N ARG A 134 -12.53 -5.94 7.92
CA ARG A 134 -11.68 -4.79 8.23
C ARG A 134 -10.77 -4.38 7.07
N LEU A 135 -10.42 -5.33 6.20
CA LEU A 135 -9.49 -5.12 5.10
C LEU A 135 -9.98 -5.82 3.83
N LEU A 136 -9.90 -5.15 2.69
CA LEU A 136 -9.94 -5.80 1.39
C LEU A 136 -8.50 -5.96 0.90
N PHE A 137 -8.16 -7.07 0.26
CA PHE A 137 -6.85 -7.22 -0.36
C PHE A 137 -6.95 -7.85 -1.73
N VAL A 138 -5.98 -7.58 -2.60
CA VAL A 138 -5.99 -8.09 -3.97
C VAL A 138 -4.59 -8.36 -4.46
N GLU A 139 -4.39 -9.49 -5.10
CA GLU A 139 -3.14 -9.80 -5.77
C GLU A 139 -3.02 -9.00 -7.07
N THR A 140 -1.92 -8.25 -7.23
CA THR A 140 -1.72 -7.31 -8.32
C THR A 140 -0.27 -7.28 -8.79
N PRO A 141 0.00 -6.90 -10.06
CA PRO A 141 1.36 -6.55 -10.45
C PRO A 141 1.81 -5.28 -9.71
N ALA A 142 3.11 -5.12 -9.49
CA ALA A 142 3.65 -3.93 -8.80
C ALA A 142 3.36 -2.59 -9.51
N SER A 143 3.05 -2.63 -10.81
CA SER A 143 2.66 -1.46 -11.60
C SER A 143 1.18 -1.08 -11.43
N HIS A 144 0.38 -1.89 -10.74
CA HIS A 144 -1.03 -1.62 -10.55
C HIS A 144 -1.25 -0.29 -9.80
N PRO A 145 -2.29 0.49 -10.11
CA PRO A 145 -2.50 1.78 -9.46
C PRO A 145 -2.69 1.71 -7.93
N PHE A 146 -3.35 0.65 -7.43
CA PHE A 146 -3.45 0.37 -5.99
C PHE A 146 -2.10 0.07 -5.35
N ALA A 147 -1.26 -0.68 -6.08
CA ALA A 147 0.20 -0.64 -6.02
C ALA A 147 0.66 0.77 -5.66
N VAL A 148 0.86 1.53 -6.75
CA VAL A 148 1.71 2.74 -6.89
C VAL A 148 1.26 3.89 -5.99
N THR A 149 -0.04 4.01 -5.77
CA THR A 149 -0.66 5.16 -5.11
C THR A 149 -0.95 4.86 -3.64
N GLU A 150 -0.57 5.76 -2.74
CA GLU A 150 -1.03 5.69 -1.33
C GLU A 150 -2.54 5.97 -1.29
N LEU A 151 -3.34 4.93 -1.05
CA LEU A 151 -4.81 5.00 -1.10
C LEU A 151 -5.41 5.66 0.14
N MET A 152 -4.83 5.42 1.32
CA MET A 152 -5.43 5.80 2.62
C MET A 152 -6.83 5.20 2.80
N MET A 153 -6.97 3.95 2.37
CA MET A 153 -8.21 3.15 2.40
C MET A 153 -7.84 1.72 2.78
N PRO A 154 -8.72 0.95 3.43
CA PRO A 154 -8.46 -0.44 3.81
C PRO A 154 -8.55 -1.38 2.58
N VAL A 155 -7.72 -1.11 1.56
CA VAL A 155 -7.54 -1.89 0.34
C VAL A 155 -6.04 -2.13 0.17
N LEU A 156 -5.59 -3.36 0.40
CA LEU A 156 -4.18 -3.73 0.39
C LEU A 156 -3.82 -4.51 -0.90
N PRO A 157 -3.04 -3.93 -1.82
CA PRO A 157 -2.46 -4.69 -2.91
C PRO A 157 -1.39 -5.67 -2.38
N VAL A 158 -1.39 -6.87 -2.92
CA VAL A 158 -0.42 -7.94 -2.67
C VAL A 158 0.39 -8.14 -3.94
N VAL A 159 1.70 -7.96 -3.85
CA VAL A 159 2.67 -8.13 -4.94
C VAL A 159 3.51 -9.35 -4.64
N ARG A 160 3.33 -10.38 -5.45
CA ARG A 160 4.14 -11.59 -5.40
C ARG A 160 5.49 -11.39 -6.08
N VAL A 161 6.56 -11.91 -5.49
CA VAL A 161 7.94 -11.85 -6.01
C VAL A 161 8.63 -13.19 -5.89
N ALA A 162 9.67 -13.44 -6.70
CA ALA A 162 10.33 -14.75 -6.71
C ALA A 162 11.17 -15.01 -5.46
N ASN A 163 11.78 -13.98 -4.88
CA ASN A 163 12.69 -14.09 -3.74
C ASN A 163 12.80 -12.77 -2.94
N VAL A 164 13.46 -12.86 -1.79
CA VAL A 164 13.62 -11.74 -0.85
C VAL A 164 14.45 -10.58 -1.44
N GLU A 165 15.44 -10.87 -2.28
CA GLU A 165 16.25 -9.84 -2.95
C GLU A 165 15.39 -8.97 -3.87
N GLU A 166 14.50 -9.61 -4.64
CA GLU A 166 13.52 -8.92 -5.47
C GLU A 166 12.55 -8.10 -4.60
N ALA A 167 12.10 -8.64 -3.46
CA ALA A 167 11.23 -7.94 -2.53
C ALA A 167 11.87 -6.64 -2.02
N ILE A 168 13.13 -6.71 -1.59
CA ILE A 168 13.91 -5.58 -1.08
C ILE A 168 14.17 -4.56 -2.18
N ALA A 169 14.55 -5.01 -3.38
CA ALA A 169 14.79 -4.12 -4.52
C ALA A 169 13.53 -3.34 -4.91
N ARG A 170 12.37 -4.01 -4.98
CA ARG A 170 11.08 -3.37 -5.29
C ARG A 170 10.68 -2.36 -4.22
N ARG A 171 10.86 -2.69 -2.94
CA ARG A 171 10.66 -1.74 -1.82
C ARG A 171 11.48 -0.46 -1.99
N CYS A 172 12.75 -0.57 -2.39
CA CYS A 172 13.61 0.60 -2.62
C CYS A 172 13.13 1.47 -3.78
N ASN A 173 12.72 0.85 -4.89
CA ASN A 173 12.22 1.57 -6.06
C ASN A 173 10.91 2.32 -5.79
N TRP A 174 10.10 1.80 -4.86
CA TRP A 174 8.87 2.43 -4.41
C TRP A 174 9.09 3.79 -3.75
N LYS A 175 10.10 3.88 -2.87
CA LYS A 175 10.51 5.14 -2.25
C LYS A 175 11.14 6.12 -3.25
N ALA A 176 11.86 5.59 -4.24
CA ALA A 176 12.50 6.40 -5.28
C ALA A 176 11.52 6.98 -6.32
N ALA A 177 10.33 6.38 -6.49
CA ALA A 177 9.26 6.96 -7.29
C ALA A 177 8.51 8.10 -6.55
N ALA A 178 8.56 8.10 -5.21
CA ALA A 178 7.92 9.11 -4.36
C ALA A 178 8.79 10.35 -4.08
N THR A 179 10.11 10.27 -4.24
CA THR A 179 11.03 11.41 -4.11
C THR A 179 12.18 11.31 -5.11
N THR A 180 12.66 12.45 -5.62
CA THR A 180 13.79 12.63 -6.55
C THR A 180 14.84 11.50 -6.44
N PRO A 181 15.29 10.90 -7.55
CA PRO A 181 16.00 9.63 -7.55
C PRO A 181 17.29 9.71 -6.73
N ARG A 182 17.28 9.11 -5.53
CA ARG A 182 18.53 8.75 -4.84
C ARG A 182 18.88 7.34 -5.27
N ARG A 183 19.96 7.24 -6.07
CA ARG A 183 20.57 5.95 -6.45
C ARG A 183 20.92 5.19 -5.17
N CYS A 184 20.25 4.08 -4.92
CA CYS A 184 20.79 3.03 -4.07
C CYS A 184 21.76 2.22 -4.94
N THR A 185 23.05 2.56 -4.91
CA THR A 185 24.09 1.66 -5.40
C THR A 185 24.17 0.46 -4.46
N PRO A 186 24.24 -0.78 -4.98
CA PRO A 186 24.61 -1.93 -4.16
C PRO A 186 25.98 -1.66 -3.55
N ALA A 187 26.19 -2.05 -2.29
CA ALA A 187 27.52 -2.05 -1.70
C ALA A 187 28.37 -3.04 -2.51
N THR A 188 29.23 -2.52 -3.40
CA THR A 188 30.26 -3.33 -4.03
C THR A 188 31.24 -3.75 -2.94
N SER A 189 31.33 -5.05 -2.70
CA SER A 189 32.37 -5.66 -1.89
C SER A 189 33.73 -5.38 -2.53
N THR A 190 34.46 -4.41 -2.01
CA THR A 190 35.88 -4.23 -2.34
C THR A 190 36.67 -5.35 -1.68
N THR A 191 37.33 -6.15 -2.52
CA THR A 191 38.49 -6.96 -2.15
C THR A 191 39.72 -6.07 -2.11
#